data_AF-A0A349EBL6-F1
#
_entry.id   AF-A0A349EBL6-F1
#
_cell.length_a   1.000
_cell.length_b   1.000
_cell.length_c   1.000
_cell.angle_alpha   90.00
_cell.angle_beta   90.00
_cell.angle_gamma   90.00
#
_symmetry.space_group_name_H-M   'P 1'
#
loop_
_entity.id
_entity.type
_entity.pdbx_description
1 polymer ?
#
loop_
_entity_poly.entity_id
_entity_poly.type
_entity_poly.pdbx_seq_one_letter_code
_entity_poly.pdbx_strand_id
1 'polypeptide(L)'
;QRARRDLQAKLSAQGLEGDELEMAMQKAEDEGTIPARKFGMLSYRRFDTPDRIQYLMVVSLPNASAEELGMPVGPQRDNSLAGMGTPWMMRPGTSGAHLMIPINGTEYSNSPH
;
A
#
# COMPACT_ATOMS: atom_id res chain seq x y z
N GLN A 1 2.56 -13.60 3.90
CA GLN A 1 1.27 -12.87 3.95
C GLN A 1 0.58 -13.02 5.30
N ARG A 2 0.24 -14.23 5.78
CA ARG A 2 -0.44 -14.45 7.09
C ARG A 2 0.33 -13.90 8.30
N ALA A 3 1.55 -14.36 8.55
CA ALA A 3 2.37 -13.93 9.70
C ALA A 3 2.53 -12.39 9.80
N ARG A 4 2.65 -11.72 8.65
CA ARG A 4 2.70 -10.26 8.57
C ARG A 4 1.41 -9.59 9.03
N ARG A 5 0.26 -10.06 8.54
CA ARG A 5 -1.05 -9.51 8.93
C ARG A 5 -1.31 -9.72 10.42
N ASP A 6 -0.93 -10.89 10.93
CA ASP A 6 -1.10 -11.23 12.34
C ASP A 6 -0.22 -10.33 13.24
N LEU A 7 1.06 -10.11 12.87
CA LEU A 7 1.93 -9.20 13.59
C LEU A 7 1.44 -7.74 13.52
N GLN A 8 1.03 -7.28 12.33
CA GLN A 8 0.50 -5.94 12.17
C GLN A 8 -0.74 -5.71 13.06
N ALA A 9 -1.69 -6.65 13.06
CA ALA A 9 -2.87 -6.58 13.89
C ALA A 9 -2.52 -6.57 15.40
N LYS A 10 -1.52 -7.37 15.81
CA LYS A 10 -1.03 -7.37 17.19
C LYS A 10 -0.41 -6.04 17.59
N LEU A 11 0.42 -5.44 16.75
CA LEU A 11 1.08 -4.15 17.02
C LEU A 11 0.05 -3.00 17.04
N SER A 12 -0.91 -2.99 16.13
CA SER A 12 -2.03 -2.02 16.17
C SER A 12 -2.87 -2.18 17.44
N ALA A 13 -3.15 -3.41 17.88
CA ALA A 13 -3.85 -3.65 19.14
C ALA A 13 -3.04 -3.21 20.39
N GLN A 14 -1.73 -3.03 20.26
CA GLN A 14 -0.86 -2.46 21.28
C GLN A 14 -0.78 -0.92 21.23
N GLY A 15 -1.52 -0.29 20.30
CA GLY A 15 -1.60 1.16 20.15
C GLY A 15 -0.58 1.74 19.17
N LEU A 16 0.22 0.92 18.48
CA LEU A 16 1.11 1.43 17.43
C LEU A 16 0.30 1.78 16.19
N GLU A 17 0.47 2.99 15.70
CA GLU A 17 -0.21 3.52 14.51
C GLU A 17 0.80 4.24 13.61
N GLY A 18 0.41 4.52 12.36
CA GLY A 18 1.20 5.30 11.42
C GLY A 18 2.67 4.85 11.29
N ASP A 19 3.60 5.80 11.38
CA ASP A 19 5.04 5.60 11.21
C ASP A 19 5.64 4.64 12.26
N GLU A 20 5.12 4.62 13.49
CA GLU A 20 5.61 3.74 14.55
C GLU A 20 5.31 2.28 14.24
N LEU A 21 4.07 2.00 13.80
CA LEU A 21 3.67 0.68 13.33
C LEU A 21 4.53 0.25 12.15
N GLU A 22 4.83 1.16 11.23
CA GLU A 22 5.66 0.88 10.06
C GLU A 22 7.10 0.53 10.42
N MET A 23 7.73 1.30 11.31
CA MET A 23 9.07 1.02 11.81
C MET A 23 9.14 -0.32 12.55
N ALA A 24 8.13 -0.63 13.37
CA ALA A 24 8.06 -1.91 14.06
C ALA A 24 7.93 -3.09 13.08
N MET A 25 7.15 -2.92 12.00
CA MET A 25 7.03 -3.91 10.95
C MET A 25 8.33 -4.07 10.14
N GLN A 26 9.01 -2.97 9.81
CA GLN A 26 10.32 -2.97 9.16
C GLN A 26 11.35 -3.72 10.02
N LYS A 27 11.46 -3.37 11.30
CA LYS A 27 12.37 -4.04 12.24
C LYS A 27 12.10 -5.54 12.30
N ALA A 28 10.83 -5.95 12.33
CA ALA A 28 10.48 -7.37 12.33
C ALA A 28 10.86 -8.10 11.03
N GLU A 29 10.94 -7.40 9.89
CA GLU A 29 11.50 -7.95 8.65
C GLU A 29 13.02 -8.07 8.73
N ASP A 30 13.70 -7.02 9.21
CA ASP A 30 15.16 -6.96 9.29
C ASP A 30 15.71 -8.01 10.26
N GLU A 31 14.99 -8.26 11.36
CA GLU A 31 15.28 -9.31 12.33
C GLU A 31 14.84 -10.72 11.87
N GLY A 32 14.18 -10.83 10.72
CA GLY A 32 13.69 -12.10 10.17
C GLY A 32 12.49 -12.70 10.91
N THR A 33 11.89 -11.96 11.85
CA THR A 33 10.68 -12.37 12.59
C THR A 33 9.48 -12.58 11.65
N ILE A 34 9.41 -11.79 10.58
CA ILE A 34 8.48 -12.00 9.46
C ILE A 34 9.22 -12.05 8.13
N PRO A 35 8.71 -12.78 7.12
CA PRO A 35 9.32 -12.81 5.81
C PRO A 35 9.34 -11.42 5.16
N ALA A 36 10.50 -11.07 4.61
CA ALA A 36 10.67 -9.89 3.77
C ALA A 36 9.69 -9.89 2.60
N ARG A 37 9.28 -8.68 2.17
CA ARG A 37 8.45 -8.57 0.97
C ARG A 37 9.25 -8.93 -0.28
N LYS A 38 8.57 -9.57 -1.23
CA LYS A 38 9.15 -9.84 -2.55
C LYS A 38 9.00 -8.61 -3.42
N PHE A 39 10.11 -8.15 -4.01
CA PHE A 39 10.09 -7.10 -5.02
C PHE A 39 9.25 -7.52 -6.23
N GLY A 40 8.43 -6.60 -6.75
CA GLY A 40 7.55 -6.83 -7.89
C GLY A 40 6.31 -7.68 -7.57
N MET A 41 6.07 -8.06 -6.32
CA MET A 41 4.87 -8.82 -5.96
C MET A 41 3.62 -7.96 -6.20
N LEU A 42 2.75 -8.42 -7.10
CA LEU A 42 1.46 -7.80 -7.39
C LEU A 42 0.37 -8.36 -6.47
N SER A 43 -0.50 -7.48 -5.99
CA SER A 43 -1.72 -7.84 -5.28
C SER A 43 -2.90 -7.00 -5.74
N TYR A 44 -4.07 -7.62 -5.79
CA TYR A 44 -5.33 -6.95 -6.11
C TYR A 44 -6.12 -6.77 -4.83
N ARG A 45 -6.71 -5.59 -4.66
CA ARG A 45 -7.61 -5.29 -3.54
C ARG A 45 -8.95 -4.85 -4.10
N ARG A 46 -10.00 -5.38 -3.48
CA ARG A 46 -11.38 -4.98 -3.70
C ARG A 46 -11.99 -4.56 -2.37
N PHE A 47 -12.71 -3.44 -2.38
CA PHE A 47 -13.56 -3.00 -1.29
C PHE A 47 -14.95 -2.67 -1.84
N ASP A 48 -15.98 -3.06 -1.10
CA ASP A 48 -17.37 -2.80 -1.51
C ASP A 48 -17.91 -1.48 -0.91
N THR A 49 -17.09 -0.73 -0.15
CA THR A 49 -17.48 0.55 0.46
C THR A 49 -16.96 1.75 -0.36
N PRO A 50 -17.81 2.77 -0.62
CA PRO A 50 -17.46 3.89 -1.50
C PRO A 50 -16.47 4.89 -0.88
N ASP A 51 -16.29 4.86 0.45
CA ASP A 51 -15.29 5.66 1.17
C ASP A 51 -13.85 5.16 0.94
N ARG A 52 -13.69 4.00 0.28
CA ARG A 52 -12.41 3.40 -0.05
C ARG A 52 -12.22 3.35 -1.56
N ILE A 53 -10.95 3.23 -1.98
CA ILE A 53 -10.62 2.94 -3.37
C ILE A 53 -11.07 1.50 -3.63
N GLN A 54 -12.16 1.34 -4.38
CA GLN A 54 -12.87 0.07 -4.52
C GLN A 54 -12.03 -0.94 -5.29
N TYR A 55 -11.28 -0.52 -6.30
CA TYR A 55 -10.43 -1.39 -7.11
C TYR A 55 -9.01 -0.85 -7.21
N LEU A 56 -8.06 -1.66 -6.76
CA LEU A 56 -6.68 -1.22 -6.60
C LEU A 56 -5.72 -2.39 -6.88
N MET A 57 -4.76 -2.14 -7.77
CA MET A 57 -3.54 -2.93 -7.89
C MET A 57 -2.47 -2.34 -6.99
N VAL A 58 -1.73 -3.20 -6.29
CA VAL A 58 -0.60 -2.81 -5.44
C VAL A 58 0.62 -3.63 -5.83
N VAL A 59 1.70 -2.96 -6.22
CA VAL A 59 2.99 -3.60 -6.51
C VAL A 59 3.94 -3.33 -5.36
N SER A 60 4.46 -4.39 -4.73
CA SER A 60 5.45 -4.28 -3.67
C SER A 60 6.82 -3.94 -4.24
N LEU A 61 7.42 -2.85 -3.77
CA LEU A 61 8.71 -2.35 -4.24
C LEU A 61 9.62 -2.03 -3.04
N PRO A 62 9.88 -2.99 -2.14
CA PRO A 62 10.55 -2.72 -0.88
C PRO A 62 11.92 -2.07 -1.10
N ASN A 63 12.23 -1.06 -0.29
CA ASN A 63 13.46 -0.27 -0.28
C ASN A 63 13.71 0.58 -1.53
N ALA A 64 12.84 0.52 -2.56
CA ALA A 64 12.99 1.35 -3.75
C ALA A 64 12.55 2.79 -3.50
N SER A 65 13.30 3.74 -4.03
CA SER A 65 12.88 5.14 -4.06
C SER A 65 12.01 5.43 -5.29
N ALA A 66 11.22 6.50 -5.22
CA ALA A 66 10.42 6.93 -6.36
C ALA A 66 11.29 7.49 -7.49
N GLU A 67 12.36 8.20 -7.14
CA GLU A 67 13.31 8.80 -8.08
C GLU A 67 14.04 7.72 -8.90
N GLU A 68 14.56 6.69 -8.23
CA GLU A 68 15.26 5.56 -8.88
C GLU A 68 14.40 4.87 -9.93
N LEU A 69 13.11 4.69 -9.63
CA LEU A 69 12.17 3.97 -10.51
C LEU A 69 11.37 4.88 -11.45
N GLY A 70 11.59 6.20 -11.41
CA GLY A 70 10.81 7.17 -12.17
C GLY A 70 9.32 7.15 -11.85
N MET A 71 8.96 6.85 -10.60
CA MET A 71 7.57 6.66 -10.18
C MET A 71 6.96 7.97 -9.66
N PRO A 72 5.68 8.25 -9.98
CA PRO A 72 4.97 9.41 -9.43
C PRO A 72 4.83 9.30 -7.91
N VAL A 73 4.94 10.44 -7.23
CA VAL A 73 4.64 10.60 -5.80
C VAL A 73 3.47 11.57 -5.63
N GLY A 74 2.91 11.61 -4.42
CA GLY A 74 1.82 12.50 -4.06
C GLY A 74 0.52 11.75 -3.77
N PRO A 75 -0.30 12.20 -2.81
CA PRO A 75 -1.56 11.53 -2.48
C PRO A 75 -2.53 11.57 -3.67
N GLN A 76 -2.98 10.40 -4.13
CA GLN A 76 -4.03 10.29 -5.18
C GLN A 76 -5.36 9.78 -4.61
N ARG A 77 -5.53 9.79 -3.28
CA ARG A 77 -6.71 9.20 -2.64
C ARG A 77 -8.02 9.80 -3.16
N ASP A 78 -8.14 11.13 -3.12
CA ASP A 78 -9.40 11.80 -3.47
C ASP A 78 -9.69 11.68 -4.97
N ASN A 79 -8.66 11.82 -5.81
CA ASN A 79 -8.79 11.55 -7.25
C ASN A 79 -9.22 10.11 -7.51
N SER A 80 -8.68 9.14 -6.77
CA SER A 80 -9.06 7.72 -6.88
C SER A 80 -10.50 7.50 -6.45
N LEU A 81 -10.96 8.17 -5.39
CA LEU A 81 -12.37 8.13 -4.96
C LEU A 81 -13.31 8.78 -5.97
N ALA A 82 -12.83 9.71 -6.79
CA ALA A 82 -13.58 10.29 -7.90
C ALA A 82 -13.45 9.48 -9.20
N GLY A 83 -12.81 8.31 -9.18
CA GLY A 83 -12.59 7.49 -10.39
C GLY A 83 -11.57 8.08 -11.38
N MET A 84 -10.73 9.01 -10.92
CA MET A 84 -9.73 9.75 -11.71
C MET A 84 -8.31 9.58 -11.16
N GLY A 85 -8.09 8.55 -10.33
CA GLY A 85 -6.80 8.33 -9.66
C GLY A 85 -5.71 7.88 -10.63
N THR A 86 -4.49 8.38 -10.45
CA THR A 86 -3.31 7.92 -11.19
C THR A 86 -2.42 7.06 -10.28
N PRO A 87 -1.46 6.28 -10.84
CA PRO A 87 -0.50 5.57 -10.01
C PRO A 87 0.27 6.52 -9.08
N TRP A 88 0.62 6.08 -7.87
CA TRP A 88 1.54 6.80 -6.99
C TRP A 88 2.28 5.85 -6.06
N MET A 89 3.55 6.17 -5.79
CA MET A 89 4.35 5.44 -4.83
C MET A 89 4.03 5.90 -3.42
N MET A 90 3.78 4.93 -2.55
CA MET A 90 3.65 5.10 -1.12
C MET A 90 4.95 4.69 -0.44
N ARG A 91 5.39 5.52 0.52
CA ARG A 91 6.52 5.24 1.42
C ARG A 91 7.83 4.92 0.69
N PRO A 92 8.25 5.75 -0.28
CA PRO A 92 9.50 5.52 -1.03
C PRO A 92 10.69 5.36 -0.09
N GLY A 93 11.61 4.45 -0.43
CA GLY A 93 12.86 4.21 0.31
C GLY A 93 12.73 3.34 1.57
N THR A 94 11.54 2.82 1.88
CA THR A 94 11.31 1.94 3.04
C THR A 94 11.03 0.50 2.59
N SER A 95 11.16 -0.53 3.45
CA SER A 95 10.63 -1.88 3.08
C SER A 95 9.11 -1.86 2.87
N GLY A 96 8.47 -0.82 3.40
CA GLY A 96 7.09 -0.44 3.21
C GLY A 96 6.74 -0.04 1.78
N ALA A 97 7.70 0.32 0.93
CA ALA A 97 7.49 0.92 -0.37
C ALA A 97 6.61 0.07 -1.30
N HIS A 98 5.61 0.72 -1.90
CA HIS A 98 4.69 0.09 -2.85
C HIS A 98 4.08 1.09 -3.82
N LEU A 99 3.81 0.67 -5.04
CA LEU A 99 3.06 1.43 -6.03
C LEU A 99 1.57 1.10 -5.88
N MET A 100 0.76 2.13 -5.67
CA MET A 100 -0.69 2.07 -5.67
C MET A 100 -1.18 2.41 -7.09
N ILE A 101 -2.00 1.56 -7.69
CA ILE A 101 -2.53 1.74 -9.05
C ILE A 101 -4.06 1.60 -8.99
N PRO A 102 -4.81 2.70 -8.91
CA PRO A 102 -6.27 2.70 -9.02
C PRO A 102 -6.69 2.10 -10.36
N ILE A 103 -7.78 1.33 -10.34
CA ILE A 103 -8.45 0.92 -11.57
C ILE A 103 -9.69 1.81 -11.69
N ASN A 104 -9.74 2.61 -12.75
CA ASN A 104 -10.81 3.57 -13.02
C ASN A 104 -11.70 3.09 -14.17
N GLY A 105 -12.88 3.68 -14.33
CA GLY A 105 -13.72 3.54 -15.52
C GLY A 105 -14.34 2.15 -15.73
N THR A 106 -14.45 1.34 -14.68
CA THR A 106 -15.14 0.05 -14.70
C THR A 106 -16.44 0.12 -13.91
N GLU A 107 -17.36 -0.82 -14.12
CA GLU A 107 -18.62 -0.90 -13.34
C GLU A 107 -18.41 -1.09 -11.83
N TYR A 108 -17.19 -1.46 -11.42
CA TYR A 108 -16.84 -1.70 -10.02
C TYR A 108 -15.86 -0.68 -9.42
N SER A 109 -15.36 0.24 -10.24
CA SER A 109 -14.47 1.30 -9.74
C SER A 109 -15.28 2.43 -9.13
N ASN A 110 -14.63 3.20 -8.25
CA ASN A 110 -15.18 4.47 -7.82
C ASN A 110 -15.59 5.31 -9.03
N SER A 111 -16.71 6.01 -8.92
CA SER A 111 -17.27 6.85 -9.97
C SER A 111 -17.48 8.26 -9.42
N PRO A 112 -17.27 9.31 -10.23
CA PRO A 112 -17.68 10.66 -9.84
C PRO A 112 -19.20 10.65 -9.60
N HIS A 113 -19.62 11.17 -8.44
CA HIS A 113 -21.02 11.48 -8.17
C HIS A 113 -21.46 12.74 -8.91
#